data_AF-A0A961J5C3-F1
#
_entry.id   AF-A0A961J5C3-F1
#
_cell.length_a   1.000
_cell.length_b   1.000
_cell.length_c   1.000
_cell.angle_alpha   90.00
_cell.angle_beta   90.00
_cell.angle_gamma   90.00
#
_symmetry.space_group_name_H-M   'P 1'
#
loop_
_entity.id
_entity.type
_entity.pdbx_description
1 polymer ?
#
loop_
_entity_poly.entity_id
_entity_poly.type
_entity_poly.pdbx_seq_one_letter_code
_entity_poly.pdbx_strand_id
1 'polypeptide(L)' 'ARVIADRAKTAVLTRIGPDGILADVSDGTPMGDTLAFYNALPNVAAPYGQALAILFLSQLKRS' A
#
# COMPACT_ATOMS: atom_id res chain seq x y z
N ALA A 1 0.99 17.96 8.27
CA ALA A 1 1.36 16.86 7.35
C ALA A 1 2.29 15.83 7.99
N ARG A 2 3.43 16.23 8.60
CA ARG A 2 4.45 15.30 9.14
C ARG A 2 3.91 14.21 10.08
N VAL A 3 3.12 14.59 11.09
CA VAL A 3 2.50 13.64 12.04
C VAL A 3 1.64 12.57 11.33
N ILE A 4 0.91 12.94 10.27
CA ILE A 4 0.10 12.00 9.49
C ILE A 4 1.00 11.06 8.69
N ALA A 5 2.07 11.59 8.09
CA ALA A 5 3.03 10.80 7.33
C ALA A 5 3.80 9.81 8.22
N ASP A 6 4.15 10.19 9.45
CA ASP A 6 4.81 9.29 10.41
C ASP A 6 3.87 8.17 10.87
N ARG A 7 2.57 8.46 11.07
CA ARG A 7 1.55 7.43 11.34
C ARG A 7 1.40 6.46 10.17
N ALA A 8 1.35 6.98 8.94
CA ALA A 8 1.28 6.17 7.73
C ALA A 8 2.53 5.32 7.54
N LYS A 9 3.73 5.86 7.83
CA LYS A 9 4.99 5.12 7.82
C LYS A 9 4.91 3.88 8.71
N THR A 10 4.47 4.04 9.96
CA THR A 10 4.33 2.89 10.87
C THR A 10 3.37 1.85 10.30
N ALA A 11 2.19 2.29 9.80
CA ALA A 11 1.22 1.37 9.20
C ALA A 11 1.80 0.61 7.99
N VAL A 12 2.47 1.29 7.06
CA VAL A 12 3.09 0.66 5.89
C VAL A 12 4.17 -0.34 6.31
N LEU A 13 5.07 0.03 7.22
CA LEU A 13 6.15 -0.86 7.69
C LEU A 13 5.60 -2.13 8.38
N THR A 14 4.49 -2.02 9.13
CA THR A 14 3.86 -3.21 9.76
C THR A 14 3.25 -4.19 8.76
N ARG A 15 3.09 -3.79 7.50
CA ARG A 15 2.54 -4.63 6.43
C ARG A 15 3.59 -5.21 5.50
N ILE A 16 4.87 -4.86 5.69
CA ILE A 16 5.98 -5.44 4.93
C ILE A 16 6.45 -6.69 5.68
N GLY A 17 6.32 -7.84 5.03
CA GLY A 17 6.76 -9.13 5.55
C GLY A 17 8.28 -9.26 5.67
N PRO A 18 8.78 -10.32 6.34
CA PRO A 18 10.22 -10.59 6.45
C PRO A 18 10.89 -10.88 5.10
N ASP A 19 10.11 -11.26 4.10
CA ASP A 19 10.51 -11.43 2.70
C ASP A 19 10.57 -10.11 1.91
N GLY A 20 10.22 -8.98 2.55
CA GLY A 20 10.11 -7.67 1.90
C GLY A 20 8.82 -7.49 1.10
N ILE A 21 7.84 -8.39 1.22
CA ILE A 21 6.58 -8.27 0.49
C ILE A 21 5.59 -7.37 1.23
N LEU A 22 5.10 -6.32 0.57
CA LEU A 22 3.99 -5.52 1.09
C LEU A 22 2.67 -6.27 0.90
N ALA A 23 2.03 -6.60 2.03
CA ALA A 23 0.71 -7.20 2.07
C ALA A 23 -0.41 -6.15 1.93
N ASP A 24 -1.64 -6.62 1.76
CA ASP A 24 -2.87 -5.82 1.71
C ASP A 24 -2.88 -4.74 0.62
N VAL A 25 -2.32 -5.10 -0.52
CA VAL A 25 -2.44 -4.35 -1.76
C VAL A 25 -3.54 -5.04 -2.56
N SER A 26 -4.58 -4.29 -2.95
CA SER A 26 -5.63 -4.82 -3.82
C SER A 26 -5.06 -5.38 -5.13
N ASP A 27 -5.78 -6.22 -5.84
CA ASP A 27 -5.39 -6.57 -7.21
C ASP A 27 -5.66 -5.41 -8.19
N GLY A 28 -5.25 -5.58 -9.46
CA GLY A 28 -5.65 -4.71 -10.55
C GLY A 28 -7.17 -4.50 -10.54
N THR A 29 -7.59 -3.25 -10.42
CA THR A 29 -8.98 -2.88 -10.18
C THR A 29 -9.62 -2.31 -11.45
N PRO A 30 -10.47 -3.07 -12.16
CA PRO A 30 -11.28 -2.52 -13.24
C PRO A 30 -12.33 -1.55 -12.70
N MET A 31 -13.00 -0.84 -13.60
CA MET A 31 -14.16 -0.03 -13.25
C MET A 31 -15.32 -0.94 -12.84
N GLY A 32 -15.74 -0.85 -11.59
CA GLY A 32 -16.90 -1.57 -11.06
C GLY A 32 -18.13 -0.66 -10.91
N ASP A 33 -19.31 -1.25 -11.09
CA ASP A 33 -20.59 -0.53 -11.04
C ASP A 33 -21.12 -0.33 -9.60
N THR A 34 -20.53 -0.99 -8.60
CA THR A 34 -21.00 -0.94 -7.20
C THR A 34 -19.85 -0.90 -6.21
N LEU A 35 -20.09 -0.42 -4.99
CA LEU A 35 -19.10 -0.48 -3.90
C LEU A 35 -18.77 -1.92 -3.48
N ALA A 36 -19.74 -2.83 -3.57
CA ALA A 36 -19.53 -4.24 -3.23
C ALA A 36 -18.47 -4.89 -4.13
N PHE A 37 -18.36 -4.46 -5.39
CA PHE A 37 -17.31 -4.90 -6.30
C PHE A 37 -15.91 -4.60 -5.76
N TYR A 38 -15.66 -3.34 -5.38
CA TYR A 38 -14.35 -2.91 -4.87
C TYR A 38 -13.98 -3.58 -3.54
N ASN A 39 -14.97 -3.77 -2.67
CA ASN A 39 -14.76 -4.43 -1.37
C ASN A 39 -14.45 -5.93 -1.48
N ALA A 40 -14.78 -6.56 -2.61
CA ALA A 40 -14.56 -7.99 -2.85
C ALA A 40 -13.23 -8.29 -3.55
N LEU A 41 -12.44 -7.27 -3.91
CA LEU A 41 -11.16 -7.47 -4.59
C LEU A 41 -10.16 -8.18 -3.67
N PRO A 42 -9.45 -9.20 -4.16
CA PRO A 42 -8.45 -9.89 -3.35
C PRO A 42 -7.25 -8.97 -3.11
N ASN A 43 -6.55 -9.23 -1.99
CA ASN A 43 -5.23 -8.67 -1.76
C ASN A 43 -4.18 -9.61 -2.37
N VAL A 44 -3.26 -9.04 -3.16
CA VAL A 44 -2.18 -9.77 -3.83
C VAL A 44 -0.85 -9.05 -3.63
N ALA A 45 0.26 -9.74 -3.90
CA ALA A 45 1.60 -9.12 -3.92
C ALA A 45 1.78 -8.23 -5.17
N ALA A 46 0.98 -7.16 -5.29
CA ALA A 46 0.90 -6.38 -6.51
C ALA A 46 2.15 -5.50 -6.71
N PRO A 47 2.75 -5.46 -7.93
CA PRO A 47 3.95 -4.67 -8.19
C PRO A 47 3.79 -3.17 -7.89
N TYR A 48 2.60 -2.62 -8.11
CA TYR A 48 2.34 -1.20 -7.87
C TYR A 48 2.39 -0.85 -6.38
N GLY A 49 1.96 -1.75 -5.49
CA GLY A 49 2.04 -1.54 -4.05
C GLY A 49 3.48 -1.41 -3.58
N GLN A 50 4.35 -2.27 -4.10
CA GLN A 50 5.79 -2.22 -3.84
C GLN A 50 6.41 -0.91 -4.32
N ALA A 51 6.12 -0.51 -5.56
CA ALA A 51 6.64 0.72 -6.14
C ALA A 51 6.22 1.95 -5.32
N LEU A 52 4.96 2.02 -4.90
CA LEU A 52 4.43 3.13 -4.09
C LEU A 52 5.01 3.15 -2.68
N ALA A 53 5.22 2.01 -2.05
CA ALA A 53 5.87 1.93 -0.74
C ALA A 53 7.33 2.40 -0.80
N ILE A 54 8.08 1.99 -1.81
CA ILE A 54 9.45 2.45 -2.05
C ILE A 54 9.47 3.96 -2.25
N LEU A 55 8.58 4.50 -3.10
CA LEU A 55 8.49 5.94 -3.35
C LEU A 55 8.18 6.72 -2.06
N PHE A 56 7.20 6.27 -1.29
CA PHE A 56 6.80 6.89 -0.03
C PHE A 56 7.94 6.89 1.00
N LEU A 57 8.56 5.74 1.24
CA LEU A 57 9.66 5.60 2.20
C LEU A 57 10.91 6.38 1.77
N SER A 58 11.20 6.43 0.46
CA SER A 58 12.29 7.23 -0.09
C SER A 58 12.04 8.72 0.13
N GLN A 59 10.84 9.20 -0.15
CA GLN A 59 10.49 10.61 0.04
C GLN A 59 10.52 11.00 1.53
N LEU A 60 10.06 10.12 2.43
CA LEU A 60 10.14 10.35 3.87
C LEU A 60 11.57 10.50 4.39
N LYS A 61 12.53 9.74 3.82
CA LYS A 61 13.95 9.86 4.19
C LYS A 61 14.57 11.20 3.77
N ARG A 62 14.01 11.84 2.75
CA ARG A 62 14.50 13.12 2.20
C ARG A 62 13.89 14.35 2.87
N SER A 63 12.92 14.17 3.76
CA SER A 63 12.08 15.22 4.36
C SER A 63 12.23 15.41 5.85
#